data_AF-A0A8S2L5S9-F1
#
_entry.id   AF-A0A8S2L5S9-F1
#
_cell.length_a   1.000
_cell.length_b   1.000
_cell.length_c   1.000
_cell.angle_alpha   90.00
_cell.angle_beta   90.00
_cell.angle_gamma   90.00
#
_symmetry.space_group_name_H-M   'P 1'
#
loop_
_entity.id
_entity.type
_entity.pdbx_description
1 polymer ?
#
loop_
_entity_poly.entity_id
_entity_poly.type
_entity_poly.pdbx_seq_one_letter_code
_entity_poly.pdbx_strand_id
1 'polypeptide(L)'
;MVILLDERDAGESSDYLAQQYLSQNKLRLEQPLELMKQQLIVVESQLGSSSSSVTTSNVVAQQMHPMDILEFVDTSYNSYIKNLHEFVESYELLFIRNSSNIPSSPSIEDEYKERCKHYLEMFLLELYSAYIKLIHDLFQSKYYGQDDDIQLYVRAIDRFLRRSSNDIYKYLFTQHALEKMRSMLDAFLKFAIECRLKFYHSRIDRHFHDQVIELRKSLTIIQTNEQIQSSPDHQQSQLNLSQCVDKMLKQLTNDIKSTFQNLSKFLDGTELVCYTGKKNVFMKQFATNHVWNGFFLTLLERLITYFEHEYTTASNHSTMIRHEQSSPPILLLILSKLILDFDSSSTPYLCTVFEEKFNFILENNQRGDNQKSGSSSFSIDRSKLTAVQKQFSVIAKQLLKQYICSQGFTLSQMLRKSIETRDWLNTVEPRHVRSVMKRIVEDLTQIDKQVKTLYNDQQSPAPLSSSYGRYYHRSNLVSGGARSSDGGRRTIIMPRSSALDRTTSGGPGSSAGSTGNLQLNFHKVFNEKLDIFIDLQFQKTSILSSIIKLLLKTYLECIRLKTFSRYGLQQVQVDINYLYNYLWSFVNNDDRFITNLLEEIVSSTAMRCLDPVLMEASVITVICEGN
;
A
#
# COMPACT_ATOMS: atom_id res chain seq x y z
N MET A 1 -18.38 19.42 58.36
CA MET A 1 -19.53 20.33 58.57
C MET A 1 -19.42 21.06 59.91
N VAL A 2 -19.25 20.36 61.04
CA VAL A 2 -19.06 20.99 62.37
C VAL A 2 -17.70 21.70 62.50
N ILE A 3 -16.63 21.12 61.95
CA ILE A 3 -15.25 21.65 62.07
C ILE A 3 -15.05 22.99 61.31
N LEU A 4 -15.66 23.13 60.12
CA LEU A 4 -15.55 24.34 59.30
C LEU A 4 -16.37 25.53 59.82
N LEU A 5 -17.35 25.28 60.69
CA LEU A 5 -18.09 26.34 61.37
C LEU A 5 -17.28 26.86 62.57
N ASP A 6 -16.59 25.98 63.31
CA ASP A 6 -15.69 26.36 64.41
C ASP A 6 -14.44 27.13 63.93
N GLU A 7 -13.87 26.78 62.77
CA GLU A 7 -12.69 27.48 62.21
C GLU A 7 -13.03 28.85 61.58
N ARG A 8 -14.30 29.08 61.22
CA ARG A 8 -14.77 30.39 60.72
C ARG A 8 -14.84 31.44 61.83
N ASP A 9 -15.02 31.00 63.08
CA ASP A 9 -15.00 31.84 64.28
C ASP A 9 -13.57 32.12 64.78
N ALA A 10 -12.54 31.48 64.21
CA ALA A 10 -11.14 31.57 64.62
C ALA A 10 -10.30 32.62 63.84
N GLY A 11 -10.89 33.38 62.92
CA GLY A 11 -10.21 34.50 62.23
C GLY A 11 -9.31 34.09 61.05
N GLU A 12 -9.44 32.86 60.54
CA GLU A 12 -8.76 32.46 59.31
C GLU A 12 -9.36 33.16 58.09
N SER A 13 -8.52 33.59 57.15
CA SER A 13 -8.96 34.24 55.91
C SER A 13 -9.92 33.30 55.17
N SER A 14 -11.12 33.79 54.83
CA SER A 14 -12.15 32.99 54.16
C SER A 14 -11.69 32.39 52.83
N ASP A 15 -10.65 32.96 52.20
CA ASP A 15 -9.95 32.42 51.03
C ASP A 15 -9.24 31.08 51.32
N TYR A 16 -8.66 30.92 52.52
CA TYR A 16 -7.98 29.70 52.95
C TYR A 16 -8.98 28.55 53.18
N LEU A 17 -10.11 28.85 53.84
CA LEU A 17 -11.18 27.89 54.09
C LEU A 17 -11.80 27.34 52.79
N ALA A 18 -11.96 28.20 51.77
CA ALA A 18 -12.43 27.77 50.46
C ALA A 18 -11.46 26.78 49.79
N GLN A 19 -10.15 27.07 49.79
CA GLN A 19 -9.13 26.17 49.22
C GLN A 19 -8.96 24.86 50.01
N GLN A 20 -9.05 24.92 51.34
CA GLN A 20 -8.99 23.74 52.19
C GLN A 20 -10.21 22.84 51.97
N TYR A 21 -11.40 23.42 51.78
CA TYR A 21 -12.61 22.66 51.43
C TYR A 21 -12.49 21.97 50.07
N LEU A 22 -11.90 22.63 49.06
CA LEU A 22 -11.63 22.03 47.75
C LEU A 22 -10.64 20.86 47.86
N SER A 23 -9.54 21.04 48.59
CA SER A 23 -8.49 20.00 48.72
C SER A 23 -8.96 18.76 49.48
N GLN A 24 -9.76 18.91 50.55
CA GLN A 24 -10.32 17.79 51.30
C GLN A 24 -11.31 16.97 50.48
N ASN A 25 -12.14 17.62 49.65
CA ASN A 25 -13.14 16.93 48.84
C ASN A 25 -12.58 16.35 47.54
N LYS A 26 -11.36 16.73 47.12
CA LYS A 26 -10.68 16.19 45.94
C LYS A 26 -10.54 14.66 45.99
N LEU A 27 -10.04 14.11 47.09
CA LEU A 27 -9.86 12.66 47.27
C LEU A 27 -11.20 11.90 47.19
N ARG A 28 -12.27 12.48 47.74
CA ARG A 28 -13.61 11.88 47.69
C ARG A 28 -14.19 11.87 46.28
N LEU A 29 -13.91 12.92 45.49
CA LEU A 29 -14.37 13.02 44.11
C LEU A 29 -13.52 12.18 43.15
N GLU A 30 -12.27 11.86 43.48
CA GLU A 30 -11.39 10.98 42.68
C GLU A 30 -11.67 9.48 42.88
N GLN A 31 -12.22 9.08 44.04
CA GLN A 31 -12.49 7.67 44.36
C GLN A 31 -13.41 6.94 43.34
N PRO A 32 -14.52 7.53 42.85
CA PRO A 32 -15.33 6.91 41.79
C PRO A 32 -14.55 6.76 40.47
N LEU A 33 -13.67 7.71 40.16
CA LEU A 33 -12.80 7.66 38.97
C LEU A 33 -11.84 6.47 39.05
N GLU A 34 -11.27 6.22 40.23
CA GLU A 34 -10.33 5.13 40.46
C GLU A 34 -10.99 3.75 40.39
N LEU A 35 -12.20 3.60 40.92
CA LEU A 35 -12.99 2.38 40.79
C LEU A 35 -13.32 2.06 39.32
N MET A 36 -13.61 3.08 38.52
CA MET A 36 -13.85 2.92 37.07
C MET A 36 -12.59 2.54 36.30
N LYS A 37 -11.41 3.07 36.68
CA LYS A 37 -10.13 2.63 36.11
C LYS A 37 -9.87 1.16 36.40
N GLN A 38 -10.17 0.70 37.62
CA GLN A 38 -10.04 -0.70 37.97
C GLN A 38 -10.97 -1.61 37.16
N GLN A 39 -12.21 -1.17 36.89
CA GLN A 39 -13.13 -1.89 36.00
C GLN A 39 -12.58 -2.01 34.58
N LEU A 40 -11.99 -0.94 34.02
CA LEU A 40 -11.37 -0.95 32.70
C LEU A 40 -10.21 -1.95 32.63
N ILE A 41 -9.33 -1.98 33.63
CA ILE A 41 -8.20 -2.92 33.73
C ILE A 41 -8.72 -4.38 33.80
N VAL A 42 -9.78 -4.64 34.57
CA VAL A 42 -10.37 -5.98 34.67
C VAL A 42 -10.93 -6.44 33.32
N VAL A 43 -11.64 -5.57 32.61
CA VAL A 43 -12.19 -5.88 31.27
C VAL A 43 -11.09 -6.16 30.25
N GLU A 44 -9.99 -5.39 30.25
CA GLU A 44 -8.84 -5.64 29.38
C GLU A 44 -8.12 -6.96 29.72
N SER A 45 -8.02 -7.31 31.01
CA SER A 45 -7.39 -8.56 31.46
C SER A 45 -8.19 -9.81 31.09
N GLN A 46 -9.52 -9.72 31.04
CA GLN A 46 -10.41 -10.81 30.62
C GLN A 46 -10.26 -11.11 29.12
N LEU A 47 -9.91 -10.13 28.29
CA LEU A 47 -9.60 -10.35 26.88
C LEU A 47 -8.21 -10.97 26.64
N GLY A 48 -7.24 -10.71 27.51
CA GLY A 48 -5.87 -11.23 27.42
C GLY A 48 -5.70 -12.66 27.94
N SER A 49 -6.58 -13.12 28.82
CA SER A 49 -6.47 -14.41 29.51
C SER A 49 -7.21 -15.54 28.78
N SER A 50 -6.78 -15.84 27.55
CA SER A 50 -6.88 -17.21 27.00
C SER A 50 -5.72 -18.11 27.45
N SER A 51 -4.75 -17.57 28.21
CA SER A 51 -3.62 -18.33 28.74
C SER A 51 -3.16 -17.83 30.10
N SER A 52 -3.39 -18.70 31.11
CA SER A 52 -2.67 -18.89 32.38
C SER A 52 -2.75 -17.87 33.54
N SER A 53 -3.06 -18.49 34.70
CA SER A 53 -2.82 -18.16 36.11
C SER A 53 -3.50 -16.95 36.75
N VAL A 54 -4.60 -17.29 37.43
CA VAL A 54 -5.33 -16.53 38.44
C VAL A 54 -4.46 -16.37 39.71
N THR A 55 -4.27 -15.13 40.18
CA THR A 55 -3.87 -14.82 41.55
C THR A 55 -4.83 -13.81 42.19
N THR A 56 -5.68 -14.35 43.07
CA THR A 56 -6.21 -13.77 44.32
C THR A 56 -6.30 -12.24 44.46
N SER A 57 -7.07 -11.60 43.58
CA SER A 57 -7.70 -10.27 43.83
C SER A 57 -9.15 -10.23 43.32
N ASN A 58 -9.78 -11.41 43.24
CA ASN A 58 -11.00 -11.68 42.45
C ASN A 58 -12.34 -11.65 43.21
N VAL A 59 -12.44 -11.03 44.39
CA VAL A 59 -13.75 -10.98 45.08
C VAL A 59 -14.68 -9.90 44.50
N VAL A 60 -14.14 -8.83 43.91
CA VAL A 60 -14.94 -7.79 43.24
C VAL A 60 -15.17 -8.11 41.75
N ALA A 61 -14.29 -8.92 41.15
CA ALA A 61 -14.34 -9.28 39.72
C ALA A 61 -15.47 -10.28 39.36
N GLN A 62 -16.08 -10.96 40.34
CA GLN A 62 -17.09 -12.00 40.11
C GLN A 62 -18.53 -11.48 39.97
N GLN A 63 -18.78 -10.19 40.18
CA GLN A 63 -20.15 -9.62 40.12
C GLN A 63 -20.36 -8.58 39.02
N MET A 64 -19.34 -8.25 38.22
CA MET A 64 -19.44 -7.18 37.23
C MET A 64 -19.52 -7.78 35.82
N HIS A 65 -20.70 -7.67 35.21
CA HIS A 65 -20.90 -7.99 33.80
C HIS A 65 -20.07 -7.01 32.94
N PRO A 66 -19.46 -7.45 31.83
CA PRO A 66 -18.88 -6.50 30.87
C PRO A 66 -20.00 -5.57 30.40
N MET A 67 -19.83 -4.28 30.67
CA MET A 67 -20.77 -3.22 30.28
C MET A 67 -20.49 -2.83 28.83
N ASP A 68 -21.51 -2.43 28.09
CA ASP A 68 -21.32 -1.82 26.76
C ASP A 68 -20.68 -0.43 26.90
N ILE A 69 -20.02 0.08 25.86
CA ILE A 69 -19.39 1.40 25.82
C ILE A 69 -20.39 2.50 26.23
N LEU A 70 -21.65 2.37 25.79
CA LEU A 70 -22.71 3.31 26.12
C LEU A 70 -23.14 3.21 27.59
N GLU A 71 -23.24 1.99 28.10
CA GLU A 71 -23.62 1.71 29.49
C GLU A 71 -22.54 2.17 30.47
N PHE A 72 -21.26 2.02 30.09
CA PHE A 72 -20.13 2.53 30.85
C PHE A 72 -20.11 4.06 30.85
N VAL A 73 -20.31 4.72 29.70
CA VAL A 73 -20.43 6.19 29.64
C VAL A 73 -21.59 6.66 30.51
N ASP A 74 -22.73 5.97 30.49
CA ASP A 74 -23.87 6.30 31.34
C ASP A 74 -23.60 6.14 32.83
N THR A 75 -22.97 5.04 33.22
CA THR A 75 -22.67 4.74 34.61
C THR A 75 -21.59 5.66 35.15
N SER A 76 -20.56 5.93 34.34
CA SER A 76 -19.50 6.87 34.69
C SER A 76 -20.04 8.27 34.89
N TYR A 77 -20.90 8.73 33.98
CA TYR A 77 -21.53 10.03 34.10
C TYR A 77 -22.45 10.10 35.34
N ASN A 78 -23.33 9.12 35.53
CA ASN A 78 -24.29 9.13 36.64
C ASN A 78 -23.63 8.99 38.02
N SER A 79 -22.49 8.30 38.12
CA SER A 79 -21.74 8.16 39.37
C SER A 79 -20.85 9.38 39.64
N TYR A 80 -20.05 9.79 38.65
CA TYR A 80 -19.06 10.84 38.84
C TYR A 80 -19.65 12.25 38.77
N ILE A 81 -20.43 12.55 37.73
CA ILE A 81 -20.94 13.90 37.49
C ILE A 81 -22.06 14.25 38.48
N LYS A 82 -22.88 13.28 38.89
CA LYS A 82 -23.87 13.51 39.95
C LYS A 82 -23.19 13.92 41.27
N ASN A 83 -22.14 13.20 41.69
CA ASN A 83 -21.37 13.55 42.89
C ASN A 83 -20.71 14.93 42.76
N LEU A 84 -20.24 15.27 41.56
CA LEU A 84 -19.67 16.57 41.25
C LEU A 84 -20.74 17.69 41.31
N HIS A 85 -21.95 17.46 40.81
CA HIS A 85 -23.05 18.42 40.90
C HIS A 85 -23.50 18.68 42.35
N GLU A 86 -23.64 17.62 43.14
CA GLU A 86 -23.96 17.73 44.58
C GLU A 86 -22.87 18.52 45.33
N PHE A 87 -21.59 18.29 44.97
CA PHE A 87 -20.47 19.06 45.52
C PHE A 87 -20.52 20.53 45.13
N VAL A 88 -20.73 20.85 43.84
CA VAL A 88 -20.80 22.24 43.37
C VAL A 88 -21.95 22.99 44.03
N GLU A 89 -23.13 22.38 44.16
CA GLU A 89 -24.28 22.99 44.85
C GLU A 89 -23.97 23.26 46.33
N SER A 90 -23.26 22.34 47.01
CA SER A 90 -22.82 22.57 48.39
C SER A 90 -21.83 23.74 48.52
N TYR A 91 -20.90 23.87 47.57
CA TYR A 91 -19.90 24.94 47.56
C TYR A 91 -20.54 26.29 47.23
N GLU A 92 -21.45 26.33 46.26
CA GLU A 92 -22.22 27.53 45.93
C GLU A 92 -23.02 28.01 47.16
N LEU A 93 -23.70 27.13 47.88
CA LEU A 93 -24.46 27.51 49.08
C LEU A 93 -23.56 28.07 50.18
N LEU A 94 -22.38 27.49 50.41
CA LEU A 94 -21.48 27.87 51.51
C LEU A 94 -20.71 29.16 51.25
N PHE A 95 -20.17 29.34 50.04
CA PHE A 95 -19.19 30.38 49.74
C PHE A 95 -19.72 31.46 48.79
N ILE A 96 -20.75 31.18 47.99
CA ILE A 96 -21.28 32.11 46.99
C ILE A 96 -22.65 32.70 47.41
N ARG A 97 -23.54 31.88 47.97
CA ARG A 97 -24.93 32.25 48.32
C ARG A 97 -25.10 32.73 49.76
N ASN A 98 -24.38 32.16 50.73
CA ASN A 98 -24.47 32.52 52.16
C ASN A 98 -23.48 33.60 52.64
N SER A 99 -22.76 34.31 51.76
CA SER A 99 -21.82 35.35 52.20
C SER A 99 -22.52 36.62 52.74
N SER A 100 -23.85 36.67 52.77
CA SER A 100 -24.67 37.84 53.10
C SER A 100 -24.76 38.19 54.60
N ASN A 101 -24.05 37.48 55.48
CA ASN A 101 -24.14 37.69 56.93
C ASN A 101 -23.02 38.53 57.53
N ILE A 102 -22.13 39.13 56.73
CA ILE A 102 -21.07 40.02 57.22
C ILE A 102 -21.33 41.43 56.67
N PRO A 103 -21.36 42.49 57.50
CA PRO A 103 -21.46 43.86 57.02
C PRO A 103 -20.08 44.32 56.52
N SER A 104 -19.75 43.99 55.27
CA SER A 104 -18.53 44.47 54.58
C SER A 104 -18.88 45.48 53.49
N SER A 105 -17.93 46.35 53.13
CA SER A 105 -18.12 47.29 52.01
C SER A 105 -18.39 46.53 50.71
N PRO A 106 -19.31 47.01 49.84
CA PRO A 106 -19.77 46.27 48.67
C PRO A 106 -18.64 45.90 47.68
N SER A 107 -17.55 46.67 47.65
CA SER A 107 -16.42 46.40 46.74
C SER A 107 -15.56 45.19 47.14
N ILE A 108 -15.48 44.85 48.43
CA ILE A 108 -14.62 43.75 48.92
C ILE A 108 -15.36 42.41 48.85
N GLU A 109 -16.67 42.41 49.09
CA GLU A 109 -17.50 41.21 48.96
C GLU A 109 -17.60 40.72 47.51
N ASP A 110 -17.67 41.64 46.56
CA ASP A 110 -17.72 41.30 45.14
C ASP A 110 -16.37 40.74 44.66
N GLU A 111 -15.24 41.31 45.10
CA GLU A 111 -13.90 40.80 44.78
C GLU A 111 -13.64 39.41 45.40
N TYR A 112 -14.13 39.17 46.62
CA TYR A 112 -14.06 37.87 47.28
C TYR A 112 -14.90 36.79 46.56
N LYS A 113 -16.13 37.13 46.17
CA LYS A 113 -17.00 36.22 45.40
C LYS A 113 -16.39 35.88 44.05
N GLU A 114 -15.74 36.83 43.37
CA GLU A 114 -15.03 36.58 42.12
C GLU A 114 -13.84 35.63 42.31
N ARG A 115 -13.04 35.78 43.38
CA ARG A 115 -11.94 34.84 43.68
C ARG A 115 -12.45 33.44 44.02
N CYS A 116 -13.50 33.32 44.83
CA CYS A 116 -14.09 32.02 45.18
C CYS A 116 -14.67 31.28 43.97
N LYS A 117 -15.26 32.02 43.02
CA LYS A 117 -15.69 31.48 41.72
C LYS A 117 -14.50 31.01 40.89
N HIS A 118 -13.43 31.79 40.83
CA HIS A 118 -12.22 31.42 40.09
C HIS A 118 -11.57 30.14 40.63
N TYR A 119 -11.49 29.97 41.95
CA TYR A 119 -10.97 28.74 42.58
C TYR A 119 -11.83 27.51 42.25
N LEU A 120 -13.16 27.66 42.28
CA LEU A 120 -14.07 26.58 41.89
C LEU A 120 -13.91 26.22 40.41
N GLU A 121 -13.80 27.20 39.52
CA GLU A 121 -13.62 26.97 38.08
C GLU A 121 -12.32 26.24 37.76
N MET A 122 -11.21 26.63 38.37
CA MET A 122 -9.92 25.95 38.18
C MET A 122 -9.97 24.51 38.67
N PHE A 123 -10.61 24.27 39.81
CA PHE A 123 -10.80 22.93 40.37
C PHE A 123 -11.70 22.06 39.48
N LEU A 124 -12.82 22.61 38.99
CA LEU A 124 -13.70 21.91 38.06
C LEU A 124 -13.00 21.54 36.76
N LEU A 125 -12.23 22.46 36.18
CA LEU A 125 -11.44 22.18 34.97
C LEU A 125 -10.41 21.06 35.20
N GLU A 126 -9.79 20.99 36.38
CA GLU A 126 -8.87 19.91 36.74
C GLU A 126 -9.60 18.55 36.79
N LEU A 127 -10.73 18.47 37.50
CA LEU A 127 -11.53 17.26 37.64
C LEU A 127 -12.09 16.77 36.29
N TYR A 128 -12.64 17.69 35.48
CA TYR A 128 -13.10 17.35 34.13
C TYR A 128 -11.96 16.91 33.22
N SER A 129 -10.75 17.49 33.35
CA SER A 129 -9.59 17.02 32.60
C SER A 129 -9.19 15.59 32.97
N ALA A 130 -9.29 15.20 34.25
CA ALA A 130 -9.04 13.84 34.70
C ALA A 130 -10.13 12.87 34.23
N TYR A 131 -11.39 13.30 34.21
CA TYR A 131 -12.50 12.52 33.68
C TYR A 131 -12.40 12.30 32.17
N ILE A 132 -12.11 13.35 31.38
CA ILE A 132 -11.90 13.25 29.93
C ILE A 132 -10.73 12.30 29.64
N LYS A 133 -9.65 12.33 30.42
CA LYS A 133 -8.54 11.37 30.29
C LYS A 133 -8.98 9.92 30.53
N LEU A 134 -9.82 9.66 31.53
CA LEU A 134 -10.36 8.31 31.75
C LEU A 134 -11.20 7.83 30.57
N ILE A 135 -12.06 8.70 30.04
CA ILE A 135 -12.87 8.38 28.86
C ILE A 135 -11.97 8.20 27.63
N HIS A 136 -10.91 9.01 27.48
CA HIS A 136 -9.90 8.83 26.44
C HIS A 136 -9.25 7.44 26.50
N ASP A 137 -8.82 7.01 27.68
CA ASP A 137 -8.24 5.67 27.89
C ASP A 137 -9.26 4.55 27.58
N LEU A 138 -10.54 4.76 27.90
CA LEU A 138 -11.61 3.84 27.56
C LEU A 138 -11.81 3.67 26.05
N PHE A 139 -11.88 4.77 25.30
CA PHE A 139 -12.02 4.73 23.86
C PHE A 139 -10.77 4.21 23.14
N GLN A 140 -9.60 4.27 23.80
CA GLN A 140 -8.36 3.67 23.32
C GLN A 140 -8.27 2.16 23.60
N SER A 141 -8.97 1.67 24.62
CA SER A 141 -8.92 0.27 25.05
C SER A 141 -9.18 -0.69 23.88
N LYS A 142 -8.50 -1.83 23.88
CA LYS A 142 -8.68 -2.85 22.82
C LYS A 142 -10.08 -3.45 22.81
N TYR A 143 -10.80 -3.39 23.92
CA TYR A 143 -12.15 -3.92 24.05
C TYR A 143 -13.15 -3.02 23.32
N TYR A 144 -13.34 -1.79 23.81
CA TYR A 144 -14.32 -0.85 23.27
C TYR A 144 -13.89 -0.23 21.92
N GLY A 145 -12.58 -0.19 21.64
CA GLY A 145 -12.05 0.28 20.36
C GLY A 145 -12.25 -0.71 19.20
N GLN A 146 -12.46 -1.99 19.50
CA GLN A 146 -12.63 -3.06 18.49
C GLN A 146 -14.07 -3.49 18.24
N ASP A 147 -15.04 -2.97 18.99
CA ASP A 147 -16.45 -3.29 18.75
C ASP A 147 -16.88 -2.86 17.34
N ASP A 148 -17.52 -3.77 16.62
CA ASP A 148 -17.96 -3.54 15.23
C ASP A 148 -19.19 -2.64 15.15
N ASP A 149 -19.90 -2.42 16.27
CA ASP A 149 -21.09 -1.57 16.31
C ASP A 149 -20.76 -0.08 16.43
N ILE A 150 -20.64 0.54 15.26
CA ILE A 150 -20.34 1.96 15.11
C ILE A 150 -21.51 2.83 15.59
N GLN A 151 -22.75 2.34 15.54
CA GLN A 151 -23.88 3.12 16.01
C GLN A 151 -23.81 3.30 17.52
N LEU A 152 -23.45 2.24 18.26
CA LEU A 152 -23.21 2.32 19.70
C LEU A 152 -22.02 3.24 20.02
N TYR A 153 -20.90 3.09 19.30
CA TYR A 153 -19.73 3.95 19.46
C TYR A 153 -20.04 5.44 19.26
N VAL A 154 -20.73 5.77 18.16
CA VAL A 154 -21.11 7.14 17.82
C VAL A 154 -22.13 7.70 18.83
N ARG A 155 -23.11 6.89 19.27
CA ARG A 155 -24.08 7.28 20.31
C ARG A 155 -23.42 7.54 21.65
N ALA A 156 -22.41 6.77 22.02
CA ALA A 156 -21.68 6.98 23.27
C ALA A 156 -20.93 8.31 23.26
N ILE A 157 -20.28 8.66 22.14
CA ILE A 157 -19.62 9.96 21.95
C ILE A 157 -20.66 11.10 22.00
N ASP A 158 -21.75 10.99 21.25
CA ASP A 158 -22.82 12.00 21.20
C ASP A 158 -23.39 12.27 22.60
N ARG A 159 -23.69 11.21 23.35
CA ARG A 159 -24.25 11.30 24.70
C ARG A 159 -23.28 11.89 25.70
N PHE A 160 -22.00 11.52 25.63
CA PHE A 160 -20.94 12.10 26.45
C PHE A 160 -20.76 13.60 26.19
N LEU A 161 -20.65 14.00 24.92
CA LEU A 161 -20.45 15.39 24.52
C LEU A 161 -21.65 16.26 24.87
N ARG A 162 -22.88 15.77 24.62
CA ARG A 162 -24.11 16.49 24.93
C ARG A 162 -24.26 16.75 26.43
N ARG A 163 -24.02 15.72 27.24
CA ARG A 163 -24.12 15.83 28.70
C ARG A 163 -23.05 16.75 29.27
N SER A 164 -21.78 16.53 28.90
CA SER A 164 -20.68 17.39 29.33
C SER A 164 -20.89 18.85 28.88
N SER A 165 -21.46 19.06 27.68
CA SER A 165 -21.78 20.41 27.20
C SER A 165 -22.93 21.08 27.95
N ASN A 166 -23.91 20.33 28.45
CA ASN A 166 -24.98 20.92 29.27
C ASN A 166 -24.43 21.37 30.64
N ASP A 167 -23.46 20.63 31.18
CA ASP A 167 -22.82 20.97 32.46
C ASP A 167 -21.92 22.22 32.33
N ILE A 168 -21.28 22.40 31.17
CA ILE A 168 -20.48 23.60 30.85
C ILE A 168 -21.26 24.89 31.12
N TYR A 169 -22.50 24.99 30.63
CA TYR A 169 -23.29 26.22 30.76
C TYR A 169 -23.91 26.41 32.15
N LYS A 170 -23.96 25.36 32.96
CA LYS A 170 -24.62 25.40 34.27
C LYS A 170 -23.66 25.80 35.40
N TYR A 171 -22.37 25.43 35.31
CA TYR A 171 -21.43 25.52 36.43
C TYR A 171 -20.18 26.36 36.18
N LEU A 172 -19.94 26.83 34.94
CA LEU A 172 -18.82 27.73 34.64
C LEU A 172 -19.32 29.16 34.40
N PHE A 173 -18.65 30.13 35.01
CA PHE A 173 -19.09 31.53 35.05
C PHE A 173 -18.28 32.42 34.10
N THR A 174 -16.99 32.11 33.89
CA THR A 174 -16.08 32.89 33.02
C THR A 174 -16.02 32.36 31.59
N GLN A 175 -15.96 33.29 30.61
CA GLN A 175 -15.83 32.93 29.19
C GLN A 175 -14.54 32.14 28.90
N HIS A 176 -13.44 32.46 29.57
CA HIS A 176 -12.17 31.74 29.40
C HIS A 176 -12.27 30.27 29.82
N ALA A 177 -12.97 29.97 30.92
CA ALA A 177 -13.15 28.59 31.38
C ALA A 177 -14.10 27.81 30.45
N LEU A 178 -15.17 28.45 29.97
CA LEU A 178 -16.08 27.91 28.96
C LEU A 178 -15.34 27.55 27.65
N GLU A 179 -14.47 28.43 27.15
CA GLU A 179 -13.66 28.19 25.95
C GLU A 179 -12.66 27.06 26.14
N LYS A 180 -11.98 27.02 27.29
CA LYS A 180 -11.03 25.94 27.60
C LYS A 180 -11.72 24.57 27.64
N MET A 181 -12.91 24.49 28.24
CA MET A 181 -13.67 23.25 28.29
C MET A 181 -14.20 22.85 26.91
N ARG A 182 -14.66 23.82 26.09
CA ARG A 182 -15.04 23.56 24.71
C ARG A 182 -13.89 22.97 23.89
N SER A 183 -12.69 23.53 24.05
CA SER A 183 -11.46 23.04 23.42
C SER A 183 -11.11 21.61 23.85
N MET A 184 -11.28 21.28 25.13
CA MET A 184 -11.05 19.90 25.62
C MET A 184 -12.03 18.89 25.01
N LEU A 185 -13.31 19.23 24.88
CA LEU A 185 -14.31 18.37 24.26
C LEU A 185 -14.11 18.26 22.73
N ASP A 186 -13.72 19.35 22.05
CA ASP A 186 -13.33 19.30 20.63
C ASP A 186 -12.10 18.41 20.40
N ALA A 187 -11.11 18.48 21.29
CA ALA A 187 -9.94 17.60 21.26
C ALA A 187 -10.33 16.14 21.49
N PHE A 188 -11.25 15.87 22.42
CA PHE A 188 -11.79 14.53 22.64
C PHE A 188 -12.52 13.98 21.41
N LEU A 189 -13.37 14.78 20.76
CA LEU A 189 -14.07 14.37 19.54
C LEU A 189 -13.09 13.98 18.43
N LYS A 190 -12.07 14.81 18.18
CA LYS A 190 -11.01 14.51 17.19
C LYS A 190 -10.29 13.21 17.55
N PHE A 191 -9.93 13.03 18.81
CA PHE A 191 -9.30 11.82 19.29
C PHE A 191 -10.17 10.57 19.08
N ALA A 192 -11.44 10.62 19.44
CA ALA A 192 -12.35 9.48 19.28
C ALA A 192 -12.55 9.10 17.80
N ILE A 193 -12.55 10.09 16.91
CA ILE A 193 -12.55 9.86 15.45
C ILE A 193 -11.24 9.19 15.03
N GLU A 194 -10.09 9.71 15.46
CA GLU A 194 -8.77 9.15 15.12
C GLU A 194 -8.60 7.69 15.60
N CYS A 195 -9.08 7.35 16.80
CA CYS A 195 -9.11 5.96 17.29
C CYS A 195 -9.89 5.06 16.35
N ARG A 196 -11.05 5.52 15.87
CA ARG A 196 -11.86 4.73 14.94
C ARG A 196 -11.23 4.63 13.55
N LEU A 197 -10.59 5.69 13.07
CA LEU A 197 -9.83 5.65 11.81
C LEU A 197 -8.68 4.63 11.91
N LYS A 198 -7.91 4.63 13.01
CA LYS A 198 -6.85 3.66 13.26
C LYS A 198 -7.37 2.23 13.27
N PHE A 199 -8.54 1.98 13.89
CA PHE A 199 -9.20 0.68 13.87
C PHE A 199 -9.51 0.22 12.43
N TYR A 200 -10.14 1.06 11.61
CA TYR A 200 -10.44 0.68 10.22
C TYR A 200 -9.20 0.45 9.38
N HIS A 201 -8.19 1.30 9.53
CA HIS A 201 -6.92 1.08 8.85
C HIS A 201 -6.30 -0.27 9.21
N SER A 202 -6.21 -0.60 10.49
CA SER A 202 -5.69 -1.90 10.94
C SER A 202 -6.55 -3.08 10.49
N ARG A 203 -7.87 -2.91 10.37
CA ARG A 203 -8.78 -3.93 9.84
C ARG A 203 -8.54 -4.20 8.37
N ILE A 204 -8.43 -3.15 7.54
CA ILE A 204 -8.16 -3.28 6.10
C ILE A 204 -6.77 -3.87 5.88
N ASP A 205 -5.76 -3.39 6.61
CA ASP A 205 -4.39 -3.92 6.50
C ASP A 205 -4.34 -5.42 6.83
N ARG A 206 -5.02 -5.86 7.90
CA ARG A 206 -5.08 -7.27 8.27
C ARG A 206 -5.77 -8.10 7.20
N HIS A 207 -6.94 -7.66 6.74
CA HIS A 207 -7.69 -8.39 5.71
C HIS A 207 -6.91 -8.47 4.39
N PHE A 208 -6.26 -7.37 3.99
CA PHE A 208 -5.40 -7.35 2.81
C PHE A 208 -4.19 -8.28 2.95
N HIS A 209 -3.53 -8.27 4.11
CA HIS A 209 -2.42 -9.17 4.40
C HIS A 209 -2.86 -10.65 4.38
N ASP A 210 -4.01 -10.98 4.95
CA ASP A 210 -4.57 -12.33 4.93
C ASP A 210 -4.86 -12.80 3.50
N GLN A 211 -5.36 -11.92 2.62
CA GLN A 211 -5.54 -12.22 1.19
C GLN A 211 -4.21 -12.50 0.48
N VAL A 212 -3.16 -11.72 0.77
CA VAL A 212 -1.82 -11.95 0.21
C VAL A 212 -1.23 -13.27 0.71
N ILE A 213 -1.43 -13.63 1.98
CA ILE A 213 -1.01 -14.92 2.54
C ILE A 213 -1.76 -16.08 1.87
N GLU A 214 -3.08 -15.98 1.71
CA GLU A 214 -3.90 -16.99 1.01
C GLU A 214 -3.38 -17.19 -0.42
N LEU A 215 -3.08 -16.09 -1.11
CA LEU A 215 -2.53 -16.13 -2.46
C LEU A 215 -1.14 -16.76 -2.50
N ARG A 216 -0.24 -16.42 -1.57
CA ARG A 216 1.07 -17.08 -1.41
C ARG A 216 0.91 -18.58 -1.24
N LYS A 217 0.03 -19.02 -0.34
CA LYS A 217 -0.26 -20.45 -0.11
C LYS A 217 -0.76 -21.14 -1.39
N SER A 218 -1.70 -20.52 -2.10
CA SER A 218 -2.25 -21.06 -3.35
C SER A 218 -1.18 -21.21 -4.44
N LEU A 219 -0.24 -20.25 -4.54
CA LEU A 219 0.86 -20.29 -5.51
C LEU A 219 1.89 -21.36 -5.16
N THR A 220 2.23 -21.54 -3.89
CA THR A 220 3.15 -22.59 -3.44
C THR A 220 2.62 -24.00 -3.75
N ILE A 221 1.33 -24.24 -3.54
CA ILE A 221 0.69 -25.55 -3.80
C ILE A 221 0.75 -25.92 -5.30
N ILE A 222 0.66 -24.94 -6.19
CA ILE A 222 0.71 -25.19 -7.63
C ILE A 222 2.14 -25.46 -8.10
N GLN A 223 3.13 -24.75 -7.56
CA GLN A 223 4.54 -25.02 -7.83
C GLN A 223 4.95 -26.44 -7.41
N THR A 224 4.36 -26.99 -6.35
CA THR A 224 4.60 -28.38 -5.94
C THR A 224 3.89 -29.41 -6.82
N ASN A 225 2.73 -29.08 -7.39
CA ASN A 225 1.97 -30.00 -8.24
C ASN A 225 2.51 -30.07 -9.68
N GLU A 226 3.07 -28.98 -10.21
CA GLU A 226 3.76 -28.99 -11.52
C GLU A 226 5.02 -29.89 -11.53
N GLN A 227 5.59 -30.20 -10.36
CA GLN A 227 6.73 -31.13 -10.26
C GLN A 227 6.34 -32.61 -10.20
N ILE A 228 5.06 -32.96 -9.98
CA ILE A 228 4.67 -34.34 -9.64
C ILE A 228 3.92 -35.09 -10.75
N GLN A 229 3.28 -34.46 -11.76
CA GLN A 229 2.50 -35.23 -12.75
C GLN A 229 2.57 -34.74 -14.20
N SER A 230 3.23 -35.54 -15.03
CA SER A 230 3.03 -35.65 -16.48
C SER A 230 1.84 -36.59 -16.75
N SER A 231 0.61 -36.06 -16.76
CA SER A 231 -0.57 -36.80 -17.25
C SER A 231 -1.57 -35.86 -17.94
N PRO A 232 -2.26 -36.27 -19.02
CA PRO A 232 -2.80 -35.33 -20.00
C PRO A 232 -4.21 -34.74 -19.69
N ASP A 233 -4.89 -35.19 -18.63
CA ASP A 233 -6.36 -35.03 -18.53
C ASP A 233 -6.89 -33.98 -17.53
N HIS A 234 -6.09 -32.99 -17.10
CA HIS A 234 -6.57 -31.93 -16.19
C HIS A 234 -6.33 -30.51 -16.71
N GLN A 235 -7.14 -30.08 -17.69
CA GLN A 235 -7.21 -28.69 -18.15
C GLN A 235 -7.99 -27.73 -17.21
N GLN A 236 -8.35 -28.15 -15.99
CA GLN A 236 -9.28 -27.40 -15.12
C GLN A 236 -8.69 -26.82 -13.82
N SER A 237 -7.37 -26.77 -13.64
CA SER A 237 -6.77 -26.11 -12.46
C SER A 237 -5.60 -25.21 -12.79
N GLN A 238 -5.68 -24.47 -13.90
CA GLN A 238 -4.87 -23.28 -14.08
C GLN A 238 -5.50 -22.16 -13.26
N LEU A 239 -4.81 -21.64 -12.24
CA LEU A 239 -5.23 -20.41 -11.56
C LEU A 239 -5.41 -19.32 -12.61
N ASN A 240 -6.64 -18.81 -12.75
CA ASN A 240 -6.85 -17.58 -13.48
C ASN A 240 -6.29 -16.43 -12.65
N LEU A 241 -5.05 -16.05 -12.90
CA LEU A 241 -4.35 -14.96 -12.22
C LEU A 241 -5.14 -13.66 -12.28
N SER A 242 -5.84 -13.40 -13.38
CA SER A 242 -6.75 -12.26 -13.54
C SER A 242 -7.93 -12.29 -12.57
N GLN A 243 -8.55 -13.46 -12.35
CA GLN A 243 -9.66 -13.61 -11.40
C GLN A 243 -9.21 -13.38 -9.96
N CYS A 244 -7.97 -13.76 -9.61
CA CYS A 244 -7.40 -13.47 -8.30
C CYS A 244 -7.19 -11.96 -8.09
N VAL A 245 -6.62 -11.26 -9.08
CA VAL A 245 -6.49 -9.78 -9.05
C VAL A 245 -7.87 -9.14 -8.90
N ASP A 246 -8.85 -9.54 -9.71
CA ASP A 246 -10.21 -9.01 -9.66
C ASP A 246 -10.89 -9.26 -8.30
N LYS A 247 -10.69 -10.45 -7.71
CA LYS A 247 -11.24 -10.79 -6.39
C LYS A 247 -10.65 -9.88 -5.32
N MET A 248 -9.32 -9.75 -5.26
CA MET A 248 -8.64 -8.89 -4.28
C MET A 248 -9.03 -7.42 -4.47
N LEU A 249 -9.07 -6.94 -5.71
CA LEU A 249 -9.44 -5.56 -6.03
C LEU A 249 -10.88 -5.25 -5.62
N LYS A 250 -11.83 -6.16 -5.89
CA LYS A 250 -13.22 -6.03 -5.45
C LYS A 250 -13.34 -6.04 -3.93
N GLN A 251 -12.64 -6.95 -3.25
CA GLN A 251 -12.67 -7.03 -1.79
C GLN A 251 -12.12 -5.75 -1.16
N LEU A 252 -10.93 -5.29 -1.56
CA LEU A 252 -10.34 -4.04 -1.08
C LEU A 252 -11.25 -2.83 -1.34
N THR A 253 -11.82 -2.75 -2.54
CA THR A 253 -12.75 -1.67 -2.93
C THR A 253 -14.02 -1.69 -2.06
N ASN A 254 -14.56 -2.87 -1.77
CA ASN A 254 -15.73 -3.04 -0.91
C ASN A 254 -15.43 -2.71 0.55
N ASP A 255 -14.25 -3.06 1.05
CA ASP A 255 -13.81 -2.72 2.41
C ASP A 255 -13.74 -1.21 2.60
N ILE A 256 -13.13 -0.50 1.65
CA ILE A 256 -13.06 0.97 1.66
C ILE A 256 -14.48 1.58 1.55
N LYS A 257 -15.33 1.08 0.65
CA LYS A 257 -16.71 1.53 0.51
C LYS A 257 -17.52 1.32 1.78
N SER A 258 -17.40 0.16 2.42
CA SER A 258 -18.06 -0.14 3.70
C SER A 258 -17.57 0.78 4.80
N THR A 259 -16.28 1.15 4.78
CA THR A 259 -15.71 2.09 5.74
C THR A 259 -16.23 3.51 5.50
N PHE A 260 -16.34 3.98 4.26
CA PHE A 260 -17.06 5.23 3.97
C PHE A 260 -18.51 5.17 4.43
N GLN A 261 -19.15 4.00 4.34
CA GLN A 261 -20.50 3.83 4.85
C GLN A 261 -20.59 3.97 6.36
N ASN A 262 -19.62 3.42 7.05
CA ASN A 262 -19.51 3.45 8.49
C ASN A 262 -19.12 4.83 9.02
N LEU A 263 -18.22 5.53 8.33
CA LEU A 263 -17.83 6.89 8.68
C LEU A 263 -18.94 7.90 8.41
N SER A 264 -19.84 7.64 7.46
CA SER A 264 -21.02 8.51 7.29
C SER A 264 -21.96 8.46 8.49
N LYS A 265 -21.95 7.40 9.32
CA LYS A 265 -22.77 7.32 10.53
C LYS A 265 -22.40 8.36 11.58
N PHE A 266 -21.19 8.93 11.54
CA PHE A 266 -20.82 10.10 12.36
C PHE A 266 -21.55 11.38 11.91
N LEU A 267 -22.11 11.37 10.71
CA LEU A 267 -22.82 12.50 10.08
C LEU A 267 -24.34 12.24 10.00
N ASP A 268 -24.73 10.98 9.81
CA ASP A 268 -26.12 10.54 9.70
C ASP A 268 -26.75 10.38 11.09
N GLY A 269 -27.49 11.40 11.55
CA GLY A 269 -28.44 11.27 12.67
C GLY A 269 -27.95 11.62 14.07
N THR A 270 -26.82 12.31 14.21
CA THR A 270 -26.27 12.70 15.53
C THR A 270 -26.39 14.19 15.82
N GLU A 271 -26.78 14.54 17.05
CA GLU A 271 -26.73 15.92 17.58
C GLU A 271 -25.29 16.41 17.82
N LEU A 272 -24.25 15.60 17.55
CA LEU A 272 -22.83 16.00 17.45
C LEU A 272 -22.64 17.32 16.69
N VAL A 273 -23.47 17.54 15.67
CA VAL A 273 -23.44 18.70 14.80
C VAL A 273 -23.98 19.97 15.50
N CYS A 274 -24.79 19.84 16.56
CA CYS A 274 -25.29 20.94 17.38
C CYS A 274 -24.22 21.54 18.31
N TYR A 275 -23.22 20.73 18.72
CA TYR A 275 -22.17 21.16 19.64
C TYR A 275 -21.21 22.22 19.04
N THR A 276 -20.94 22.13 17.73
CA THR A 276 -19.93 22.97 17.06
C THR A 276 -20.45 24.33 16.56
N GLY A 277 -21.74 24.64 16.74
CA GLY A 277 -22.38 25.92 16.40
C GLY A 277 -22.47 26.27 14.89
N LYS A 278 -21.66 25.62 14.03
CA LYS A 278 -21.67 25.79 12.56
C LYS A 278 -21.68 24.44 11.86
N LYS A 279 -22.87 23.84 11.81
CA LYS A 279 -23.14 22.50 11.25
C LYS A 279 -22.40 22.24 9.93
N ASN A 280 -22.58 23.10 8.93
CA ASN A 280 -22.01 22.90 7.60
C ASN A 280 -20.47 23.01 7.54
N VAL A 281 -19.87 23.78 8.45
CA VAL A 281 -18.40 23.95 8.50
C VAL A 281 -17.75 22.71 9.08
N PHE A 282 -18.29 22.20 10.19
CA PHE A 282 -17.81 20.96 10.80
C PHE A 282 -17.94 19.77 9.85
N MET A 283 -19.07 19.61 9.17
CA MET A 283 -19.30 18.50 8.24
C MET A 283 -18.32 18.51 7.07
N LYS A 284 -18.04 19.70 6.50
CA LYS A 284 -17.02 19.86 5.45
C LYS A 284 -15.62 19.57 5.98
N GLN A 285 -15.27 20.08 7.16
CA GLN A 285 -13.97 19.81 7.78
C GLN A 285 -13.79 18.33 8.13
N PHE A 286 -14.84 17.65 8.58
CA PHE A 286 -14.80 16.22 8.87
C PHE A 286 -14.58 15.39 7.60
N ALA A 287 -15.33 15.67 6.53
CA ALA A 287 -15.17 15.01 5.25
C ALA A 287 -13.75 15.21 4.69
N THR A 288 -13.22 16.44 4.67
CA THR A 288 -11.87 16.71 4.13
C THR A 288 -10.75 16.18 5.04
N ASN A 289 -10.77 16.52 6.32
CA ASN A 289 -9.61 16.29 7.20
C ASN A 289 -9.59 14.87 7.74
N HIS A 290 -10.74 14.33 8.15
CA HIS A 290 -10.78 13.02 8.80
C HIS A 290 -11.03 11.89 7.81
N VAL A 291 -12.02 12.03 6.91
CA VAL A 291 -12.35 10.93 5.99
C VAL A 291 -11.44 10.92 4.77
N TRP A 292 -11.26 12.05 4.09
CA TRP A 292 -10.42 12.11 2.89
C TRP A 292 -8.93 12.05 3.23
N ASN A 293 -8.42 13.01 4.02
CA ASN A 293 -7.01 13.06 4.37
C ASN A 293 -6.63 11.97 5.39
N GLY A 294 -7.35 11.87 6.50
CA GLY A 294 -6.99 10.98 7.62
C GLY A 294 -7.29 9.49 7.39
N PHE A 295 -8.25 9.17 6.52
CA PHE A 295 -8.56 7.78 6.17
C PHE A 295 -8.13 7.45 4.75
N PHE A 296 -8.73 8.02 3.70
CA PHE A 296 -8.47 7.55 2.35
C PHE A 296 -7.00 7.73 1.93
N LEU A 297 -6.42 8.94 2.03
CA LEU A 297 -5.03 9.17 1.64
C LEU A 297 -4.04 8.40 2.51
N THR A 298 -4.21 8.40 3.84
CA THR A 298 -3.36 7.61 4.74
C THR A 298 -3.44 6.11 4.46
N LEU A 299 -4.59 5.59 4.05
CA LEU A 299 -4.73 4.18 3.67
C LEU A 299 -3.92 3.89 2.40
N LEU A 300 -3.97 4.77 1.40
CA LEU A 300 -3.17 4.61 0.19
C LEU A 300 -1.66 4.62 0.50
N GLU A 301 -1.21 5.52 1.37
CA GLU A 301 0.19 5.57 1.84
C GLU A 301 0.60 4.29 2.59
N ARG A 302 -0.29 3.72 3.41
CA ARG A 302 -0.06 2.43 4.09
C ARG A 302 0.02 1.27 3.10
N LEU A 303 -0.84 1.24 2.09
CA LEU A 303 -0.77 0.25 1.00
C LEU A 303 0.55 0.36 0.24
N ILE A 304 1.01 1.58 -0.08
CA ILE A 304 2.33 1.84 -0.67
C ILE A 304 3.44 1.23 0.20
N THR A 305 3.42 1.50 1.51
CA THR A 305 4.42 0.94 2.44
C THR A 305 4.37 -0.59 2.48
N TYR A 306 3.17 -1.18 2.41
CA TYR A 306 3.00 -2.62 2.32
C TYR A 306 3.65 -3.20 1.06
N PHE A 307 3.37 -2.61 -0.11
CA PHE A 307 3.96 -3.05 -1.38
C PHE A 307 5.48 -2.86 -1.42
N GLU A 308 6.00 -1.80 -0.79
CA GLU A 308 7.44 -1.58 -0.63
C GLU A 308 8.08 -2.64 0.28
N HIS A 309 7.38 -3.07 1.35
CA HIS A 309 7.83 -4.19 2.18
C HIS A 309 7.89 -5.51 1.40
N GLU A 310 6.88 -5.80 0.58
CA GLU A 310 6.87 -6.96 -0.34
C GLU A 310 8.02 -6.90 -1.37
N TYR A 311 8.32 -5.71 -1.88
CA TYR A 311 9.47 -5.50 -2.78
C TYR A 311 10.80 -5.72 -2.08
N THR A 312 11.00 -5.13 -0.89
CA THR A 312 12.26 -5.23 -0.14
C THR A 312 12.54 -6.66 0.32
N THR A 313 11.52 -7.40 0.77
CA THR A 313 11.64 -8.82 1.11
C THR A 313 12.05 -9.65 -0.11
N ALA A 314 11.52 -9.36 -1.30
CA ALA A 314 11.93 -10.00 -2.55
C ALA A 314 13.34 -9.59 -3.03
N SER A 315 13.75 -8.34 -2.79
CA SER A 315 15.03 -7.77 -3.25
C SER A 315 16.22 -8.23 -2.42
N ASN A 316 16.09 -8.24 -1.09
CA ASN A 316 17.16 -8.61 -0.15
C ASN A 316 17.61 -10.08 -0.28
N HIS A 317 16.80 -10.92 -0.92
CA HIS A 317 17.15 -12.30 -1.22
C HIS A 317 18.11 -12.47 -2.40
N SER A 318 18.28 -11.45 -3.24
CA SER A 318 19.24 -11.49 -4.35
C SER A 318 20.71 -11.48 -3.91
N THR A 319 20.99 -11.18 -2.64
CA THR A 319 22.35 -11.04 -2.10
C THR A 319 22.72 -12.06 -1.03
N MET A 320 21.79 -12.87 -0.49
CA MET A 320 22.09 -13.79 0.61
C MET A 320 21.35 -15.13 0.51
N ILE A 321 22.12 -16.21 0.63
CA ILE A 321 21.68 -17.60 0.74
C ILE A 321 21.00 -17.79 2.10
N ARG A 322 19.68 -17.57 2.21
CA ARG A 322 18.87 -18.08 3.34
C ARG A 322 17.60 -18.72 2.81
N HIS A 323 17.39 -19.99 3.13
CA HIS A 323 16.24 -20.80 2.71
C HIS A 323 14.91 -20.47 3.43
N GLU A 324 14.67 -19.21 3.81
CA GLU A 324 13.40 -18.80 4.43
C GLU A 324 12.48 -18.15 3.40
N GLN A 325 11.49 -18.94 2.95
CA GLN A 325 10.28 -18.57 2.19
C GLN A 325 10.42 -17.34 1.27
N SER A 326 11.17 -17.50 0.18
CA SER A 326 11.20 -16.56 -0.95
C SER A 326 9.77 -16.29 -1.45
N SER A 327 9.40 -15.01 -1.63
CA SER A 327 8.13 -14.66 -2.25
C SER A 327 8.10 -15.19 -3.69
N PRO A 328 7.07 -15.95 -4.10
CA PRO A 328 7.04 -16.53 -5.44
C PRO A 328 7.03 -15.40 -6.47
N PRO A 329 7.85 -15.43 -7.54
CA PRO A 329 7.96 -14.32 -8.49
C PRO A 329 6.61 -13.92 -9.10
N ILE A 330 5.70 -14.89 -9.28
CA ILE A 330 4.34 -14.68 -9.78
C ILE A 330 3.53 -13.74 -8.86
N LEU A 331 3.76 -13.76 -7.54
CA LEU A 331 3.14 -12.81 -6.61
C LEU A 331 3.54 -11.36 -6.96
N LEU A 332 4.80 -11.11 -7.28
CA LEU A 332 5.28 -9.76 -7.62
C LEU A 332 4.59 -9.23 -8.88
N LEU A 333 4.35 -10.10 -9.86
CA LEU A 333 3.61 -9.79 -11.08
C LEU A 333 2.13 -9.48 -10.81
N ILE A 334 1.50 -10.25 -9.90
CA ILE A 334 0.11 -10.02 -9.47
C ILE A 334 -0.01 -8.69 -8.73
N LEU A 335 0.89 -8.43 -7.78
CA LEU A 335 0.90 -7.18 -6.99
C LEU A 335 1.15 -5.96 -7.89
N SER A 336 2.08 -6.05 -8.86
CA SER A 336 2.29 -4.94 -9.80
C SER A 336 1.06 -4.66 -10.64
N LYS A 337 0.30 -5.69 -11.04
CA LYS A 337 -0.96 -5.53 -11.79
C LYS A 337 -2.08 -4.98 -10.90
N LEU A 338 -2.20 -5.48 -9.67
CA LEU A 338 -3.16 -5.01 -8.68
C LEU A 338 -3.03 -3.50 -8.41
N ILE A 339 -1.80 -3.00 -8.25
CA ILE A 339 -1.55 -1.57 -8.06
C ILE A 339 -2.06 -0.75 -9.25
N LEU A 340 -1.80 -1.20 -10.48
CA LEU A 340 -2.21 -0.48 -11.69
C LEU A 340 -3.73 -0.48 -11.88
N ASP A 341 -4.37 -1.62 -11.63
CA ASP A 341 -5.84 -1.73 -11.75
C ASP A 341 -6.53 -0.94 -10.64
N PHE A 342 -5.96 -0.93 -9.44
CA PHE A 342 -6.46 -0.14 -8.32
C PHE A 342 -6.33 1.37 -8.59
N ASP A 343 -5.21 1.83 -9.15
CA ASP A 343 -5.00 3.24 -9.51
C ASP A 343 -5.89 3.68 -10.69
N SER A 344 -6.05 2.84 -11.70
CA SER A 344 -6.82 3.18 -12.92
C SER A 344 -8.33 3.05 -12.76
N SER A 345 -8.83 2.11 -11.96
CA SER A 345 -10.27 1.81 -11.86
C SER A 345 -10.85 2.07 -10.46
N SER A 346 -10.29 1.48 -9.41
CA SER A 346 -10.83 1.58 -8.05
C SER A 346 -10.69 2.98 -7.47
N THR A 347 -9.55 3.65 -7.66
CA THR A 347 -9.27 4.97 -7.08
C THR A 347 -10.24 6.03 -7.62
N PRO A 348 -10.43 6.20 -8.95
CA PRO A 348 -11.44 7.12 -9.48
C PRO A 348 -12.86 6.77 -9.03
N TYR A 349 -13.23 5.48 -9.04
CA TYR A 349 -14.54 5.04 -8.57
C TYR A 349 -14.77 5.39 -7.10
N LEU A 350 -13.80 5.12 -6.22
CA LEU A 350 -13.88 5.46 -4.79
C LEU A 350 -13.95 6.98 -4.56
N CYS A 351 -13.28 7.79 -5.39
CA CYS A 351 -13.44 9.24 -5.39
C CYS A 351 -14.90 9.63 -5.68
N THR A 352 -15.50 9.07 -6.75
CA THR A 352 -16.90 9.37 -7.11
C THR A 352 -17.87 8.94 -6.01
N VAL A 353 -17.70 7.75 -5.44
CA VAL A 353 -18.55 7.25 -4.33
C VAL A 353 -18.45 8.17 -3.10
N PHE A 354 -17.25 8.66 -2.80
CA PHE A 354 -17.05 9.60 -1.69
C PHE A 354 -17.69 10.97 -1.99
N GLU A 355 -17.47 11.54 -3.19
CA GLU A 355 -18.11 12.81 -3.59
C GLU A 355 -19.65 12.70 -3.55
N GLU A 356 -20.23 11.67 -4.17
CA GLU A 356 -21.69 11.45 -4.18
C GLU A 356 -22.26 11.33 -2.76
N LYS A 357 -21.63 10.52 -1.92
CA LYS A 357 -22.16 10.22 -0.59
C LYS A 357 -22.10 11.43 0.34
N PHE A 358 -20.97 12.14 0.38
CA PHE A 358 -20.80 13.27 1.28
C PHE A 358 -21.48 14.54 0.77
N ASN A 359 -21.62 14.73 -0.55
CA ASN A 359 -22.46 15.79 -1.10
C ASN A 359 -23.93 15.56 -0.78
N PHE A 360 -24.43 14.32 -0.92
CA PHE A 360 -25.82 13.98 -0.57
C PHE A 360 -26.15 14.30 0.90
N ILE A 361 -25.24 14.00 1.82
CA ILE A 361 -25.40 14.31 3.25
C ILE A 361 -25.42 15.82 3.48
N LEU A 362 -24.55 16.59 2.81
CA LEU A 362 -24.54 18.05 2.91
C LEU A 362 -25.83 18.67 2.36
N GLU A 363 -26.36 18.15 1.24
CA GLU A 363 -27.60 18.65 0.62
C GLU A 363 -28.85 18.36 1.45
N ASN A 364 -28.98 17.15 2.00
CA ASN A 364 -30.13 16.79 2.85
C ASN A 364 -30.22 17.66 4.10
N ASN A 365 -29.07 18.01 4.69
CA ASN A 365 -29.04 18.87 5.88
C ASN A 365 -29.29 20.35 5.57
N GLN A 366 -29.01 20.82 4.34
CA GLN A 366 -29.33 22.19 3.91
C GLN A 366 -30.83 22.42 3.70
N ARG A 367 -31.61 21.39 3.36
CA ARG A 367 -33.07 21.50 3.19
C ARG A 367 -33.82 21.84 4.48
N GLY A 368 -33.19 21.70 5.65
CA GLY A 368 -33.77 22.07 6.94
C GLY A 368 -33.69 23.56 7.30
N ASP A 369 -32.79 24.31 6.67
CA ASP A 369 -32.63 25.76 6.89
C ASP A 369 -33.08 26.51 5.63
N ASN A 370 -34.19 27.25 5.72
CA ASN A 370 -34.74 28.11 4.66
C ASN A 370 -33.84 29.32 4.33
N GLN A 371 -32.56 29.10 4.01
CA GLN A 371 -31.67 30.14 3.50
C GLN A 371 -31.03 29.69 2.19
N LYS A 372 -31.41 30.39 1.11
CA LYS A 372 -30.74 30.39 -0.19
C LYS A 372 -29.28 30.84 -0.02
N SER A 373 -28.38 29.93 0.27
CA SER A 373 -26.94 30.12 0.09
C SER A 373 -26.46 29.11 -0.94
N GLY A 374 -25.82 29.59 -2.00
CA GLY A 374 -25.53 28.82 -3.22
C GLY A 374 -24.85 27.47 -2.95
N SER A 375 -25.19 26.48 -3.78
CA SER A 375 -24.58 25.15 -3.84
C SER A 375 -23.07 25.24 -3.93
N SER A 376 -22.38 25.26 -2.78
CA SER A 376 -20.94 25.03 -2.72
C SER A 376 -20.73 23.52 -2.61
N SER A 377 -20.87 22.86 -3.78
CA SER A 377 -20.48 21.46 -3.96
C SER A 377 -19.11 21.24 -3.34
N PHE A 378 -18.98 20.21 -2.52
CA PHE A 378 -17.71 19.84 -1.94
C PHE A 378 -16.81 19.30 -3.07
N SER A 379 -15.63 19.91 -3.25
CA SER A 379 -14.62 19.48 -4.22
C SER A 379 -13.37 19.02 -3.49
N ILE A 380 -12.89 17.83 -3.82
CA ILE A 380 -11.71 17.24 -3.22
C ILE A 380 -10.44 17.89 -3.78
N ASP A 381 -9.48 18.18 -2.91
CA ASP A 381 -8.12 18.51 -3.35
C ASP A 381 -7.42 17.25 -3.89
N ARG A 382 -7.24 17.19 -5.21
CA ARG A 382 -6.63 16.07 -5.93
C ARG A 382 -5.10 16.15 -5.99
N SER A 383 -4.48 17.21 -5.47
CA SER A 383 -3.02 17.41 -5.53
C SER A 383 -2.27 16.30 -4.80
N LYS A 384 -2.65 16.01 -3.55
CA LYS A 384 -2.07 14.92 -2.73
C LYS A 384 -2.34 13.54 -3.34
N LEU A 385 -3.55 13.33 -3.86
CA LEU A 385 -3.90 12.10 -4.56
C LEU A 385 -2.95 11.86 -5.74
N THR A 386 -2.70 12.87 -6.56
CA THR A 386 -1.79 12.77 -7.71
C THR A 386 -0.36 12.40 -7.29
N ALA A 387 0.11 12.87 -6.13
CA ALA A 387 1.42 12.49 -5.59
C ALA A 387 1.46 11.01 -5.19
N VAL A 388 0.41 10.51 -4.52
CA VAL A 388 0.25 9.10 -4.15
C VAL A 388 0.16 8.21 -5.40
N GLN A 389 -0.59 8.60 -6.43
CA GLN A 389 -0.69 7.86 -7.69
C GLN A 389 0.67 7.74 -8.40
N LYS A 390 1.49 8.79 -8.37
CA LYS A 390 2.87 8.72 -8.89
C LYS A 390 3.70 7.70 -8.13
N GLN A 391 3.58 7.64 -6.80
CA GLN A 391 4.28 6.65 -5.99
C GLN A 391 3.81 5.22 -6.29
N PHE A 392 2.50 4.99 -6.46
CA PHE A 392 1.98 3.70 -6.92
C PHE A 392 2.60 3.27 -8.25
N SER A 393 2.69 4.17 -9.23
CA SER A 393 3.32 3.86 -10.52
C SER A 393 4.80 3.47 -10.36
N VAL A 394 5.55 4.15 -9.50
CA VAL A 394 6.96 3.83 -9.22
C VAL A 394 7.10 2.44 -8.60
N ILE A 395 6.32 2.13 -7.57
CA ILE A 395 6.38 0.83 -6.88
C ILE A 395 5.93 -0.30 -7.80
N ALA A 396 4.86 -0.11 -8.58
CA ALA A 396 4.42 -1.09 -9.57
C ALA A 396 5.54 -1.42 -10.59
N LYS A 397 6.31 -0.41 -11.05
CA LYS A 397 7.47 -0.62 -11.91
C LYS A 397 8.60 -1.36 -11.18
N GLN A 398 8.85 -1.07 -9.91
CA GLN A 398 9.89 -1.75 -9.11
C GLN A 398 9.56 -3.23 -8.89
N LEU A 399 8.31 -3.55 -8.54
CA LEU A 399 7.83 -4.92 -8.39
C LEU A 399 7.94 -5.71 -9.71
N LEU A 400 7.51 -5.09 -10.82
CA LEU A 400 7.63 -5.70 -12.14
C LEU A 400 9.09 -5.92 -12.55
N LYS A 401 9.97 -4.95 -12.27
CA LYS A 401 11.41 -5.08 -12.51
C LYS A 401 12.00 -6.24 -11.71
N GLN A 402 11.63 -6.40 -10.44
CA GLN A 402 12.11 -7.52 -9.61
C GLN A 402 11.63 -8.87 -10.14
N TYR A 403 10.39 -8.95 -10.62
CA TYR A 403 9.89 -10.14 -11.33
C TYR A 403 10.76 -10.48 -12.56
N ILE A 404 11.03 -9.50 -13.42
CA ILE A 404 11.86 -9.68 -14.62
C ILE A 404 13.28 -10.13 -14.25
N CYS A 405 13.89 -9.50 -13.25
CA CYS A 405 15.21 -9.89 -12.75
C CYS A 405 15.21 -11.34 -12.23
N SER A 406 14.20 -11.72 -11.46
CA SER A 406 14.09 -13.08 -10.90
C SER A 406 13.92 -14.15 -11.98
N GLN A 407 13.02 -13.92 -12.94
CA GLN A 407 12.79 -14.84 -14.06
C GLN A 407 14.00 -14.92 -14.99
N GLY A 408 14.53 -13.76 -15.38
CA GLY A 408 15.71 -13.71 -16.24
C GLY A 408 16.96 -14.28 -15.57
N PHE A 409 17.13 -14.12 -14.26
CA PHE A 409 18.23 -14.77 -13.52
C PHE A 409 18.11 -16.29 -13.57
N THR A 410 16.92 -16.85 -13.35
CA THR A 410 16.69 -18.31 -13.43
C THR A 410 17.08 -18.87 -14.79
N LEU A 411 16.62 -18.24 -15.88
CA LEU A 411 16.98 -18.65 -17.25
C LEU A 411 18.48 -18.48 -17.52
N SER A 412 19.04 -17.34 -17.12
CA SER A 412 20.47 -17.04 -17.26
C SER A 412 21.36 -18.03 -16.52
N GLN A 413 20.94 -18.52 -15.35
CA GLN A 413 21.68 -19.54 -14.58
C GLN A 413 21.71 -20.89 -15.30
N MET A 414 20.59 -21.31 -15.90
CA MET A 414 20.57 -22.54 -16.72
C MET A 414 21.57 -22.43 -17.88
N LEU A 415 21.55 -21.29 -18.56
CA LEU A 415 22.41 -21.03 -19.70
C LEU A 415 23.89 -20.97 -19.30
N ARG A 416 24.22 -20.25 -18.22
CA ARG A 416 25.57 -20.18 -17.65
C ARG A 416 26.11 -21.57 -17.32
N LYS A 417 25.35 -22.37 -16.55
CA LYS A 417 25.73 -23.75 -16.20
C LYS A 417 25.98 -24.60 -17.44
N SER A 418 25.16 -24.45 -18.50
CA SER A 418 25.32 -25.21 -19.75
C SER A 418 26.62 -24.90 -20.50
N ILE A 419 27.18 -23.70 -20.31
CA ILE A 419 28.42 -23.25 -20.94
C ILE A 419 29.62 -23.60 -20.06
N GLU A 420 29.48 -23.48 -18.75
CA GLU A 420 30.57 -23.75 -17.81
C GLU A 420 30.92 -25.24 -17.75
N THR A 421 29.93 -26.12 -17.85
CA THR A 421 30.09 -27.58 -17.67
C THR A 421 30.54 -28.32 -18.93
N ARG A 422 30.38 -27.75 -20.13
CA ARG A 422 30.74 -28.40 -21.39
C ARG A 422 32.20 -28.16 -21.73
N ASP A 423 32.88 -29.20 -22.20
CA ASP A 423 34.18 -29.07 -22.85
C ASP A 423 33.99 -28.55 -24.28
N TRP A 424 34.37 -27.29 -24.52
CA TRP A 424 34.24 -26.61 -25.81
C TRP A 424 35.40 -26.87 -26.77
N LEU A 425 36.49 -27.46 -26.29
CA LEU A 425 37.67 -27.79 -27.11
C LEU A 425 37.52 -29.15 -27.79
N ASN A 426 36.90 -30.12 -27.10
CA ASN A 426 36.72 -31.48 -27.62
C ASN A 426 35.27 -31.77 -28.01
N THR A 427 34.69 -30.91 -28.83
CA THR A 427 33.30 -31.08 -29.29
C THR A 427 33.20 -31.86 -30.60
N VAL A 428 32.15 -32.65 -30.74
CA VAL A 428 31.78 -33.33 -31.99
C VAL A 428 30.92 -32.42 -32.87
N GLU A 429 30.89 -32.71 -34.16
CA GLU A 429 30.07 -31.97 -35.13
C GLU A 429 28.59 -31.93 -34.70
N PRO A 430 27.97 -30.73 -34.66
CA PRO A 430 26.61 -30.57 -34.14
C PRO A 430 25.59 -31.18 -35.10
N ARG A 431 24.73 -32.06 -34.57
CA ARG A 431 23.59 -32.66 -35.29
C ARG A 431 22.23 -32.28 -34.74
N HIS A 432 22.22 -31.72 -33.52
CA HIS A 432 21.00 -31.33 -32.81
C HIS A 432 21.23 -30.05 -32.03
N VAL A 433 20.13 -29.34 -31.78
CA VAL A 433 20.09 -28.20 -30.86
C VAL A 433 20.27 -28.70 -29.43
N ARG A 434 21.01 -27.97 -28.59
CA ARG A 434 21.16 -28.35 -27.17
C ARG A 434 19.82 -28.35 -26.44
N SER A 435 19.61 -29.36 -25.59
CA SER A 435 18.40 -29.49 -24.76
C SER A 435 18.12 -28.26 -23.89
N VAL A 436 19.17 -27.58 -23.41
CA VAL A 436 19.03 -26.34 -22.63
C VAL A 436 18.35 -25.23 -23.44
N MET A 437 18.59 -25.13 -24.74
CA MET A 437 17.94 -24.12 -25.59
C MET A 437 16.45 -24.44 -25.77
N LYS A 438 16.10 -25.71 -25.94
CA LYS A 438 14.70 -26.16 -25.98
C LYS A 438 13.99 -25.82 -24.66
N ARG A 439 14.64 -26.13 -23.53
CA ARG A 439 14.13 -25.82 -22.19
C ARG A 439 13.92 -24.33 -21.97
N ILE A 440 14.86 -23.49 -22.41
CA ILE A 440 14.73 -22.02 -22.34
C ILE A 440 13.50 -21.55 -23.13
N VAL A 441 13.25 -22.07 -24.32
CA VAL A 441 12.07 -21.71 -25.12
C VAL A 441 10.78 -22.18 -24.45
N GLU A 442 10.76 -23.38 -23.87
CA GLU A 442 9.64 -23.88 -23.09
C GLU A 442 9.33 -22.99 -21.88
N ASP A 443 10.35 -22.65 -21.08
CA ASP A 443 10.20 -21.80 -19.89
C ASP A 443 9.78 -20.36 -20.30
N LEU A 444 10.34 -19.80 -21.38
CA LEU A 444 9.88 -18.53 -21.95
C LEU A 444 8.43 -18.59 -22.41
N THR A 445 7.97 -19.72 -22.97
CA THR A 445 6.58 -19.93 -23.37
C THR A 445 5.65 -20.00 -22.16
N GLN A 446 6.11 -20.58 -21.04
CA GLN A 446 5.35 -20.58 -19.79
C GLN A 446 5.25 -19.16 -19.20
N ILE A 447 6.36 -18.42 -19.17
CA ILE A 447 6.38 -17.00 -18.76
C ILE A 447 5.46 -16.17 -19.67
N ASP A 448 5.49 -16.39 -20.99
CA ASP A 448 4.62 -15.73 -21.96
C ASP A 448 3.13 -15.92 -21.62
N LYS A 449 2.73 -17.17 -21.35
CA LYS A 449 1.36 -17.50 -20.94
C LYS A 449 0.98 -16.76 -19.66
N GLN A 450 1.83 -16.78 -18.63
CA GLN A 450 1.58 -16.10 -17.35
C GLN A 450 1.44 -14.59 -17.54
N VAL A 451 2.39 -13.94 -18.22
CA VAL A 451 2.37 -12.49 -18.46
C VAL A 451 1.18 -12.10 -19.33
N LYS A 452 0.82 -12.91 -20.33
CA LYS A 452 -0.33 -12.67 -21.21
C LYS A 452 -1.66 -12.63 -20.46
N THR A 453 -1.81 -13.39 -19.37
CA THR A 453 -3.05 -13.34 -18.56
C THR A 453 -3.26 -11.99 -17.86
N LEU A 454 -2.19 -11.24 -17.58
CA LEU A 454 -2.24 -10.01 -16.78
C LEU A 454 -1.94 -8.73 -17.60
N TYR A 455 -1.00 -8.78 -18.54
CA TYR A 455 -0.48 -7.60 -19.27
C TYR A 455 -0.74 -7.67 -20.78
N ASN A 456 -1.86 -8.25 -21.18
CA ASN A 456 -2.21 -8.41 -22.59
C ASN A 456 -2.12 -7.06 -23.35
N ASP A 457 -1.64 -7.07 -24.59
CA ASP A 457 -1.45 -5.88 -25.42
C ASP A 457 -2.81 -5.20 -25.72
N GLN A 458 -3.24 -4.31 -24.83
CA GLN A 458 -4.37 -3.42 -25.05
C GLN A 458 -3.91 -2.29 -25.99
N GLN A 459 -3.90 -2.58 -27.28
CA GLN A 459 -4.10 -1.59 -28.35
C GLN A 459 -5.16 -2.08 -29.34
N SER A 460 -6.42 -1.95 -28.95
CA SER A 460 -7.39 -1.24 -29.80
C SER A 460 -8.59 -0.83 -28.96
N PRO A 461 -8.80 0.48 -28.71
CA PRO A 461 -10.13 0.94 -28.33
C PRO A 461 -11.10 0.57 -29.46
N ALA A 462 -12.27 0.08 -29.06
CA ALA A 462 -13.37 -0.29 -29.94
C ALA A 462 -13.63 0.77 -31.03
N PRO A 463 -13.79 0.40 -32.31
CA PRO A 463 -14.22 1.35 -33.32
C PRO A 463 -15.70 1.66 -33.05
N LEU A 464 -15.96 2.87 -32.55
CA LEU A 464 -17.28 3.46 -32.57
C LEU A 464 -17.77 3.55 -34.03
N SER A 465 -18.92 2.93 -34.26
CA SER A 465 -19.74 3.11 -35.45
C SER A 465 -20.14 4.58 -35.61
N SER A 466 -19.72 5.24 -36.69
CA SER A 466 -20.60 6.04 -37.57
C SER A 466 -19.84 6.61 -38.79
N SER A 467 -20.12 6.00 -39.94
CA SER A 467 -20.47 6.66 -41.21
C SER A 467 -19.75 7.95 -41.62
N TYR A 468 -18.72 7.84 -42.47
CA TYR A 468 -18.61 8.55 -43.76
C TYR A 468 -17.70 7.76 -44.69
N GLY A 469 -18.26 7.36 -45.84
CA GLY A 469 -17.68 6.34 -46.72
C GLY A 469 -16.76 6.85 -47.83
N ARG A 470 -16.10 5.84 -48.43
CA ARG A 470 -15.60 5.69 -49.81
C ARG A 470 -14.56 6.69 -50.32
N TYR A 471 -13.41 6.16 -50.72
CA TYR A 471 -12.82 6.04 -52.08
C TYR A 471 -11.44 5.38 -51.82
N TYR A 472 -11.02 4.23 -52.37
CA TYR A 472 -11.09 3.74 -53.74
C TYR A 472 -11.01 2.19 -53.76
N HIS A 473 -11.97 1.54 -54.41
CA HIS A 473 -11.74 0.27 -55.09
C HIS A 473 -11.41 0.59 -56.55
N ARG A 474 -10.31 0.05 -57.10
CA ARG A 474 -10.28 -0.34 -58.50
C ARG A 474 -9.36 -1.53 -58.72
N SER A 475 -9.99 -2.67 -58.95
CA SER A 475 -9.45 -3.80 -59.69
C SER A 475 -9.19 -3.41 -61.15
N ASN A 476 -8.11 -3.92 -61.74
CA ASN A 476 -8.19 -4.56 -63.05
C ASN A 476 -6.96 -5.41 -63.35
N LEU A 477 -7.26 -6.55 -63.97
CA LEU A 477 -6.39 -7.62 -64.40
C LEU A 477 -5.53 -7.20 -65.60
N VAL A 478 -4.29 -7.70 -65.65
CA VAL A 478 -3.67 -8.19 -66.89
C VAL A 478 -3.03 -9.55 -66.62
N SER A 479 -3.35 -10.46 -67.53
CA SER A 479 -2.96 -11.87 -67.61
C SER A 479 -1.50 -12.06 -68.02
N GLY A 480 -0.87 -13.11 -67.47
CA GLY A 480 0.19 -13.88 -68.15
C GLY A 480 1.57 -13.86 -67.52
N GLY A 481 2.01 -15.00 -66.96
CA GLY A 481 3.45 -15.29 -66.81
C GLY A 481 3.87 -15.95 -65.50
N ALA A 482 3.90 -17.29 -65.50
CA ALA A 482 4.83 -18.19 -64.80
C ALA A 482 5.30 -17.87 -63.35
N ARG A 483 4.94 -18.79 -62.44
CA ARG A 483 5.82 -19.48 -61.47
C ARG A 483 6.89 -18.64 -60.73
N SER A 484 6.66 -18.35 -59.45
CA SER A 484 7.57 -18.79 -58.37
C SER A 484 6.97 -18.50 -56.99
N SER A 485 7.11 -19.47 -56.10
CA SER A 485 6.78 -19.38 -54.68
C SER A 485 8.05 -19.02 -53.91
N ASP A 486 8.13 -17.85 -53.28
CA ASP A 486 9.07 -17.64 -52.17
C ASP A 486 8.59 -16.53 -51.24
N GLY A 487 8.37 -16.90 -49.99
CA GLY A 487 7.79 -16.07 -48.92
C GLY A 487 8.70 -16.06 -47.70
N GLY A 488 9.89 -15.48 -47.86
CA GLY A 488 10.63 -14.70 -46.85
C GLY A 488 10.72 -15.23 -45.40
N ARG A 489 11.33 -16.41 -45.19
CA ARG A 489 11.94 -16.78 -43.90
C ARG A 489 13.39 -16.32 -43.90
N ARG A 490 13.72 -15.28 -43.13
CA ARG A 490 15.10 -14.78 -43.03
C ARG A 490 15.91 -15.65 -42.08
N THR A 491 16.75 -16.53 -42.63
CA THR A 491 17.94 -17.02 -41.92
C THR A 491 18.87 -15.84 -41.63
N ILE A 492 19.58 -15.82 -40.50
CA ILE A 492 20.66 -14.84 -40.30
C ILE A 492 21.71 -15.10 -41.39
N ILE A 493 21.73 -14.27 -42.43
CA ILE A 493 22.77 -14.28 -43.45
C ILE A 493 23.98 -13.60 -42.82
N MET A 494 24.85 -14.40 -42.20
CA MET A 494 26.12 -13.94 -41.68
C MET A 494 26.95 -13.33 -42.82
N PRO A 495 27.47 -12.10 -42.69
CA PRO A 495 28.36 -11.53 -43.70
C PRO A 495 29.55 -12.48 -43.91
N ARG A 496 29.83 -12.82 -45.18
CA ARG A 496 31.07 -13.52 -45.54
C ARG A 496 32.25 -12.72 -44.99
N SER A 497 33.07 -13.40 -44.21
CA SER A 497 34.32 -12.97 -43.61
C SER A 497 35.18 -12.12 -44.57
N SER A 498 35.17 -10.81 -44.38
CA SER A 498 36.16 -9.88 -44.93
C SER A 498 36.96 -9.15 -43.84
N ALA A 499 36.72 -9.46 -42.55
CA ALA A 499 37.38 -8.82 -41.42
C ALA A 499 38.58 -9.61 -40.85
N LEU A 500 38.88 -10.82 -41.35
CA LEU A 500 39.90 -11.71 -40.77
C LEU A 500 41.25 -11.73 -41.52
N ASP A 501 41.38 -11.02 -42.65
CA ASP A 501 42.66 -10.89 -43.36
C ASP A 501 43.45 -9.67 -42.85
N ARG A 502 44.13 -9.82 -41.71
CA ARG A 502 45.29 -8.99 -41.36
C ARG A 502 46.42 -9.87 -40.82
N THR A 503 47.13 -10.52 -41.73
CA THR A 503 48.46 -11.06 -41.47
C THR A 503 49.53 -10.10 -42.01
N THR A 504 50.29 -9.52 -41.08
CA THR A 504 51.75 -9.33 -41.11
C THR A 504 52.42 -9.03 -42.46
N SER A 505 52.72 -7.75 -42.71
CA SER A 505 53.83 -7.34 -43.59
C SER A 505 54.57 -6.17 -42.93
N GLY A 506 55.84 -6.41 -42.57
CA GLY A 506 56.70 -5.43 -41.91
C GLY A 506 57.15 -4.30 -42.81
N GLY A 507 57.33 -3.12 -42.20
CA GLY A 507 58.02 -1.96 -42.74
C GLY A 507 58.34 -1.00 -41.59
N PRO A 508 59.61 -0.57 -41.41
CA PRO A 508 60.00 0.26 -40.27
C PRO A 508 59.81 1.74 -40.60
N GLY A 509 59.16 2.48 -39.71
CA GLY A 509 59.11 3.94 -39.87
C GLY A 509 58.16 4.63 -38.89
N SER A 510 58.76 5.45 -38.03
CA SER A 510 58.17 6.64 -37.42
C SER A 510 57.31 6.43 -36.17
N SER A 511 58.01 6.57 -35.05
CA SER A 511 57.50 7.01 -33.76
C SER A 511 56.74 8.33 -33.85
N ALA A 512 55.44 8.32 -33.53
CA ALA A 512 54.73 9.48 -32.99
C ALA A 512 53.39 9.05 -32.35
N GLY A 513 53.29 9.21 -31.03
CA GLY A 513 52.05 9.42 -30.29
C GLY A 513 50.91 8.39 -30.43
N SER A 514 50.85 7.39 -29.56
CA SER A 514 49.60 6.66 -29.30
C SER A 514 49.36 6.50 -27.80
N THR A 515 49.03 7.61 -27.15
CA THR A 515 48.28 7.61 -25.87
C THR A 515 46.77 7.84 -26.09
N GLY A 516 46.32 8.01 -27.36
CA GLY A 516 44.92 8.24 -27.72
C GLY A 516 44.02 7.00 -27.82
N ASN A 517 44.59 5.79 -27.90
CA ASN A 517 43.81 4.56 -28.09
C ASN A 517 43.39 3.85 -26.79
N LEU A 518 43.87 4.31 -25.63
CA LEU A 518 43.37 3.83 -24.34
C LEU A 518 42.11 4.60 -23.92
N GLN A 519 42.04 5.91 -24.15
CA GLN A 519 40.89 6.74 -23.72
C GLN A 519 39.60 6.47 -24.53
N LEU A 520 39.71 6.10 -25.82
CA LEU A 520 38.54 5.70 -26.63
C LEU A 520 38.05 4.28 -26.33
N ASN A 521 38.89 3.42 -25.76
CA ASN A 521 38.49 2.09 -25.30
C ASN A 521 37.92 2.11 -23.88
N PHE A 522 38.35 3.02 -23.00
CA PHE A 522 37.70 3.19 -21.70
C PHE A 522 36.26 3.71 -21.82
N HIS A 523 35.98 4.61 -22.78
CA HIS A 523 34.62 5.10 -23.05
C HIS A 523 33.71 4.09 -23.78
N LYS A 524 34.23 2.92 -24.17
CA LYS A 524 33.45 1.78 -24.69
C LYS A 524 33.40 0.59 -23.72
N VAL A 525 34.40 0.43 -22.86
CA VAL A 525 34.45 -0.61 -21.82
C VAL A 525 33.67 -0.20 -20.56
N PHE A 526 33.33 1.08 -20.39
CA PHE A 526 32.50 1.56 -19.27
C PHE A 526 31.14 2.18 -19.66
N ASN A 527 30.75 2.12 -20.95
CA ASN A 527 29.44 2.60 -21.41
C ASN A 527 28.39 1.51 -21.63
N GLU A 528 28.68 0.25 -21.28
CA GLU A 528 27.71 -0.84 -21.37
C GLU A 528 26.98 -1.14 -20.05
N LYS A 529 26.85 -0.13 -19.17
CA LYS A 529 25.60 0.03 -18.39
C LYS A 529 24.47 0.50 -19.33
N LEU A 530 24.24 -0.20 -20.45
CA LEU A 530 23.05 0.00 -21.27
C LEU A 530 21.89 -0.64 -20.51
N ASP A 531 21.25 0.18 -19.70
CA ASP A 531 20.12 -0.15 -18.83
C ASP A 531 19.07 -0.98 -19.59
N ILE A 532 18.97 -2.25 -19.21
CA ILE A 532 17.99 -3.23 -19.73
C ILE A 532 16.53 -2.74 -19.52
N PHE A 533 16.35 -1.67 -18.75
CA PHE A 533 15.08 -1.18 -18.22
C PHE A 533 14.75 0.28 -18.57
N ILE A 534 15.50 0.97 -19.43
CA ILE A 534 15.20 2.38 -19.80
C ILE A 534 13.77 2.54 -20.33
N ASP A 535 13.26 1.53 -21.04
CA ASP A 535 11.91 1.55 -21.64
C ASP A 535 10.98 0.47 -21.06
N LEU A 536 11.09 0.15 -19.76
CA LEU A 536 10.19 -0.84 -19.16
C LEU A 536 8.75 -0.28 -19.11
N GLN A 537 7.90 -0.79 -19.99
CA GLN A 537 6.47 -0.49 -20.07
C GLN A 537 5.66 -1.62 -19.46
N PHE A 538 4.45 -1.31 -19.02
CA PHE A 538 3.46 -2.29 -18.54
C PHE A 538 2.80 -3.04 -19.70
N GLN A 539 3.62 -3.62 -20.57
CA GLN A 539 3.21 -4.35 -21.76
C GLN A 539 3.92 -5.69 -21.81
N LYS A 540 3.21 -6.72 -22.28
CA LYS A 540 3.73 -8.08 -22.43
C LYS A 540 5.07 -8.10 -23.19
N THR A 541 5.11 -7.43 -24.34
CA THR A 541 6.28 -7.40 -25.25
C THR A 541 7.50 -6.75 -24.60
N SER A 542 7.29 -5.68 -23.82
CA SER A 542 8.36 -5.01 -23.05
C SER A 542 8.92 -5.93 -21.95
N ILE A 543 8.04 -6.60 -21.19
CA ILE A 543 8.44 -7.53 -20.12
C ILE A 543 9.28 -8.69 -20.69
N LEU A 544 8.79 -9.34 -21.75
CA LEU A 544 9.49 -10.47 -22.37
C LEU A 544 10.81 -10.03 -23.02
N SER A 545 10.83 -8.90 -23.73
CA SER A 545 12.06 -8.35 -24.30
C SER A 545 13.12 -8.09 -23.22
N SER A 546 12.76 -7.54 -22.06
CA SER A 546 13.71 -7.33 -20.96
C SER A 546 14.26 -8.65 -20.38
N ILE A 547 13.43 -9.69 -20.25
CA ILE A 547 13.88 -11.03 -19.80
C ILE A 547 14.87 -11.62 -20.82
N ILE A 548 14.53 -11.57 -22.11
CA ILE A 548 15.38 -12.10 -23.20
C ILE A 548 16.70 -11.32 -23.29
N LYS A 549 16.67 -9.98 -23.14
CA LYS A 549 17.87 -9.14 -23.11
C LYS A 549 18.79 -9.52 -21.95
N LEU A 550 18.25 -9.80 -20.77
CA LEU A 550 19.05 -10.26 -19.62
C LEU A 550 19.69 -11.64 -19.86
N LEU A 551 18.93 -12.55 -20.48
CA LEU A 551 19.40 -13.88 -20.88
C LEU A 551 20.56 -13.81 -21.89
N LEU A 552 20.36 -13.09 -23.00
CA LEU A 552 21.34 -13.00 -24.09
C LEU A 552 22.60 -12.26 -23.68
N LYS A 553 22.49 -11.19 -22.88
CA LYS A 553 23.67 -10.51 -22.30
C LYS A 553 24.48 -11.45 -21.41
N THR A 554 23.81 -12.27 -20.60
CA THR A 554 24.50 -13.27 -19.78
C THR A 554 25.17 -14.33 -20.65
N TYR A 555 24.51 -14.75 -21.74
CA TYR A 555 25.07 -15.71 -22.68
C TYR A 555 26.38 -15.20 -23.30
N LEU A 556 26.35 -13.99 -23.83
CA LEU A 556 27.48 -13.32 -24.45
C LEU A 556 28.66 -13.24 -23.48
N GLU A 557 28.42 -12.83 -22.23
CA GLU A 557 29.47 -12.75 -21.22
C GLU A 557 30.06 -14.12 -20.89
N CYS A 558 29.24 -15.16 -20.77
CA CYS A 558 29.76 -16.52 -20.54
C CYS A 558 30.63 -17.02 -21.70
N ILE A 559 30.28 -16.67 -22.95
CA ILE A 559 31.06 -17.01 -24.15
C ILE A 559 32.40 -16.27 -24.16
N ARG A 560 32.40 -14.97 -23.81
CA ARG A 560 33.62 -14.15 -23.69
C ARG A 560 34.63 -14.70 -22.68
N LEU A 561 34.25 -15.64 -21.82
CA LEU A 561 35.13 -16.28 -20.84
C LEU A 561 35.62 -17.67 -21.26
N LYS A 562 35.18 -18.20 -22.40
CA LYS A 562 35.55 -19.54 -22.88
C LYS A 562 36.40 -19.50 -24.14
N THR A 563 36.98 -20.64 -24.49
CA THR A 563 37.73 -20.87 -25.73
C THR A 563 37.06 -22.01 -26.47
N PHE A 564 36.93 -21.89 -27.79
CA PHE A 564 36.12 -22.81 -28.59
C PHE A 564 36.98 -23.53 -29.65
N SER A 565 36.58 -24.75 -29.96
CA SER A 565 36.99 -25.47 -31.18
C SER A 565 36.04 -25.14 -32.34
N ARG A 566 36.42 -25.55 -33.56
CA ARG A 566 35.57 -25.43 -34.76
C ARG A 566 34.15 -25.94 -34.53
N TYR A 567 34.00 -27.17 -34.04
CA TYR A 567 32.68 -27.75 -33.79
C TYR A 567 31.95 -27.08 -32.62
N GLY A 568 32.68 -26.45 -31.69
CA GLY A 568 32.13 -25.67 -30.60
C GLY A 568 31.48 -24.38 -31.11
N LEU A 569 32.17 -23.68 -32.01
CA LEU A 569 31.62 -22.53 -32.74
C LEU A 569 30.36 -22.91 -33.52
N GLN A 570 30.42 -24.00 -34.29
CA GLN A 570 29.28 -24.47 -35.08
C GLN A 570 28.08 -24.86 -34.21
N GLN A 571 28.29 -25.46 -33.04
CA GLN A 571 27.20 -25.75 -32.10
C GLN A 571 26.53 -24.46 -31.61
N VAL A 572 27.31 -23.43 -31.27
CA VAL A 572 26.75 -22.13 -30.87
C VAL A 572 25.97 -21.48 -32.01
N GLN A 573 26.42 -21.62 -33.27
CA GLN A 573 25.66 -21.16 -34.43
C GLN A 573 24.29 -21.83 -34.54
N VAL A 574 24.24 -23.16 -34.37
CA VAL A 574 22.98 -23.92 -34.39
C VAL A 574 22.04 -23.47 -33.26
N ASP A 575 22.57 -23.29 -32.05
CA ASP A 575 21.77 -22.87 -30.90
C ASP A 575 21.21 -21.45 -31.06
N ILE A 576 22.03 -20.51 -31.57
CA ILE A 576 21.62 -19.12 -31.78
C ILE A 576 20.56 -19.03 -32.88
N ASN A 577 20.72 -19.79 -33.96
CA ASN A 577 19.71 -19.81 -35.02
C ASN A 577 18.39 -20.44 -34.55
N TYR A 578 18.45 -21.47 -33.69
CA TYR A 578 17.27 -21.99 -33.03
C TYR A 578 16.59 -20.92 -32.17
N LEU A 579 17.32 -20.25 -31.28
CA LEU A 579 16.75 -19.16 -30.47
C LEU A 579 16.15 -18.06 -31.34
N TYR A 580 16.84 -17.62 -32.40
CA TYR A 580 16.32 -16.62 -33.34
C TYR A 580 14.93 -17.00 -33.90
N ASN A 581 14.76 -18.27 -34.30
CA ASN A 581 13.50 -18.80 -34.87
C ASN A 581 12.33 -18.85 -33.87
N TYR A 582 12.57 -18.76 -32.56
CA TYR A 582 11.50 -18.76 -31.55
C TYR A 582 11.34 -17.41 -30.86
N LEU A 583 12.42 -16.64 -30.68
CA LEU A 583 12.42 -15.36 -29.97
C LEU A 583 11.56 -14.28 -30.65
N TRP A 584 11.41 -14.32 -31.98
CA TRP A 584 10.55 -13.37 -32.72
C TRP A 584 9.08 -13.45 -32.31
N SER A 585 8.62 -14.60 -31.79
CA SER A 585 7.22 -14.74 -31.34
C SER A 585 6.92 -14.03 -30.01
N PHE A 586 7.97 -13.71 -29.24
CA PHE A 586 7.87 -13.09 -27.92
C PHE A 586 8.13 -11.57 -27.92
N VAL A 587 8.72 -11.04 -29.00
CA VAL A 587 9.19 -9.65 -29.09
C VAL A 587 8.68 -9.00 -30.38
N ASN A 588 8.50 -7.68 -30.37
CA ASN A 588 8.14 -6.93 -31.57
C ASN A 588 9.21 -7.13 -32.66
N ASN A 589 8.76 -7.33 -33.91
CA ASN A 589 9.61 -7.66 -35.06
C ASN A 589 10.78 -6.68 -35.34
N ASP A 590 10.73 -5.47 -34.78
CA ASP A 590 11.72 -4.41 -34.99
C ASP A 590 12.73 -4.23 -33.83
N ASP A 591 12.77 -5.14 -32.85
CA ASP A 591 13.78 -5.08 -31.77
C ASP A 591 15.17 -5.52 -32.28
N ARG A 592 15.77 -4.66 -33.12
CA ARG A 592 17.11 -4.81 -33.69
C ARG A 592 18.17 -5.08 -32.63
N PHE A 593 17.92 -4.67 -31.39
CA PHE A 593 18.82 -4.93 -30.29
C PHE A 593 18.99 -6.43 -30.02
N ILE A 594 17.91 -7.21 -30.07
CA ILE A 594 17.97 -8.66 -29.85
C ILE A 594 18.69 -9.34 -31.01
N THR A 595 18.40 -8.95 -32.25
CA THR A 595 19.10 -9.51 -33.42
C THR A 595 20.59 -9.18 -33.39
N ASN A 596 20.96 -7.95 -33.02
CA ASN A 596 22.35 -7.54 -32.87
C ASN A 596 23.06 -8.33 -31.76
N LEU A 597 22.40 -8.57 -30.62
CA LEU A 597 22.98 -9.41 -29.55
C LEU A 597 23.22 -10.85 -30.00
N LEU A 598 22.30 -11.44 -30.77
CA LEU A 598 22.47 -12.80 -31.31
C LEU A 598 23.64 -12.87 -32.31
N GLU A 599 23.77 -11.88 -33.19
CA GLU A 599 24.90 -11.76 -34.12
C GLU A 599 26.23 -11.55 -33.37
N GLU A 600 26.23 -10.70 -32.34
CA GLU A 600 27.40 -10.44 -31.51
C GLU A 600 27.86 -11.70 -30.76
N ILE A 601 26.94 -12.54 -30.29
CA ILE A 601 27.28 -13.82 -29.66
C ILE A 601 28.05 -14.72 -30.63
N VAL A 602 27.58 -14.87 -31.87
CA VAL A 602 28.27 -15.71 -32.87
C VAL A 602 29.63 -15.11 -33.23
N SER A 603 29.69 -13.80 -33.44
CA SER A 603 30.94 -13.08 -33.72
C SER A 603 31.96 -13.23 -32.57
N SER A 604 31.52 -13.06 -31.33
CA SER A 604 32.36 -13.22 -30.14
C SER A 604 32.85 -14.66 -29.99
N THR A 605 32.01 -15.65 -30.32
CA THR A 605 32.41 -17.07 -30.33
C THR A 605 33.49 -17.32 -31.39
N ALA A 606 33.35 -16.75 -32.58
CA ALA A 606 34.32 -16.90 -33.66
C ALA A 606 35.68 -16.29 -33.29
N MET A 607 35.68 -15.12 -32.64
CA MET A 607 36.89 -14.47 -32.12
C MET A 607 37.60 -15.28 -31.02
N ARG A 608 36.88 -16.18 -30.35
CA ARG A 608 37.37 -17.04 -29.29
C ARG A 608 37.62 -18.48 -29.74
N CYS A 609 37.47 -18.74 -31.05
CA CYS A 609 37.68 -20.04 -31.66
C CYS A 609 39.12 -20.19 -32.15
N LEU A 610 39.71 -21.37 -31.96
CA LEU A 610 41.07 -21.67 -32.45
C LEU A 610 41.11 -21.84 -33.98
N ASP A 611 40.02 -22.33 -34.57
CA ASP A 611 39.86 -22.53 -36.02
C ASP A 611 38.43 -22.09 -36.42
N PRO A 612 38.22 -20.79 -36.74
CA PRO A 612 36.89 -20.24 -36.96
C PRO A 612 36.36 -20.60 -38.36
N VAL A 613 35.79 -21.81 -38.49
CA VAL A 613 35.08 -22.25 -39.69
C VAL A 613 33.58 -22.34 -39.42
N LEU A 614 32.81 -21.45 -40.05
CA LEU A 614 31.36 -21.40 -39.92
C LEU A 614 30.70 -22.60 -40.63
N MET A 615 29.60 -23.08 -40.07
CA MET A 615 28.72 -24.07 -40.70
C MET A 615 27.83 -23.40 -41.75
N GLU A 616 27.49 -24.14 -42.81
CA GLU A 616 26.62 -23.66 -43.87
C GLU A 616 25.18 -23.42 -43.36
N ALA A 617 24.57 -22.31 -43.76
CA ALA A 617 23.24 -21.92 -43.29
C ALA A 617 22.13 -22.94 -43.66
N SER A 618 22.28 -23.64 -44.79
CA SER A 618 21.37 -24.72 -45.23
C SER A 618 21.39 -25.91 -44.26
N VAL A 619 22.56 -26.27 -43.74
CA VAL A 619 22.72 -27.37 -42.77
C VAL A 619 22.15 -26.95 -41.41
N ILE A 620 22.40 -25.71 -40.99
CA ILE A 620 21.88 -25.18 -39.73
C ILE A 620 20.34 -25.16 -39.73
N THR A 621 19.72 -24.72 -40.84
CA THR A 621 18.26 -24.68 -40.96
C THR A 621 17.65 -26.07 -40.86
N VAL A 622 18.20 -27.07 -41.56
CA VAL A 622 17.74 -28.47 -41.47
C VAL A 622 17.85 -29.01 -40.04
N ILE A 623 18.95 -28.73 -39.33
CA ILE A 623 19.13 -29.16 -37.95
C ILE A 623 18.11 -28.48 -37.01
N CYS A 624 17.84 -27.19 -37.21
CA CYS A 624 16.86 -26.45 -36.41
C CYS A 624 15.41 -26.88 -36.72
N GLU A 625 15.09 -27.28 -37.95
CA GLU A 625 13.74 -27.72 -38.36
C GLU A 625 13.43 -29.16 -37.92
N GLY A 626 14.44 -30.01 -37.81
CA GLY A 626 14.30 -31.38 -37.31
C GLY A 626 14.18 -31.50 -35.78
N ASN A 627 14.08 -30.39 -35.05
CA ASN A 627 14.20 -30.31 -33.59
C ASN A 627 13.16 -29.41 -32.94
#